data_AF-A0A4U6W1Y4-F1
#
_entry.id   AF-A0A4U6W1Y4-F1
#
_cell.length_a   1.000
_cell.length_b   1.000
_cell.length_c   1.000
_cell.angle_alpha   90.00
_cell.angle_beta   90.00
_cell.angle_gamma   90.00
#
_symmetry.space_group_name_H-M   'P 1'
#
loop_
_entity.id
_entity.type
_entity.pdbx_description
1 polymer ?
#
loop_
_entity_poly.entity_id
_entity_poly.type
_entity_poly.pdbx_seq_one_letter_code
_entity_poly.pdbx_strand_id
1 'polypeptide(L)'
;MAPRVHSSPSSSPPATCAGEQRKVFTVWMKSLVLNGHGCTVYDSGGGIVYRVDNYGSRCSGSVCLMDLDGSVVLNVVKKVQLGRY
;
A
#
# COMPACT_ATOMS: atom_id res chain seq x y z
N MET A 1 -55.42 35.60 16.89
CA MET A 1 -54.13 35.08 17.39
C MET A 1 -53.75 33.88 16.51
N ALA A 2 -52.64 33.94 15.77
CA ALA A 2 -52.21 32.88 14.85
C ALA A 2 -51.27 31.89 15.56
N PRO A 3 -51.30 30.58 15.25
CA PRO A 3 -50.41 29.62 15.89
C PRO A 3 -49.01 29.67 15.27
N ARG A 4 -47.98 29.66 16.13
CA ARG A 4 -46.57 29.63 15.71
C ARG A 4 -46.22 28.27 15.12
N VAL A 5 -45.62 28.30 13.93
CA VAL A 5 -45.01 27.15 13.26
C VAL A 5 -43.66 26.87 13.92
N HIS A 6 -43.47 25.65 14.43
CA HIS A 6 -42.15 25.17 14.86
C HIS A 6 -41.72 24.07 13.88
N SER A 7 -40.91 24.43 12.89
CA SER A 7 -40.25 23.45 12.02
C SER A 7 -39.03 22.88 12.74
N SER A 8 -39.13 21.65 13.23
CA SER A 8 -37.98 20.87 13.71
C SER A 8 -37.24 20.29 12.51
N PRO A 9 -35.91 20.47 12.37
CA PRO A 9 -35.16 19.78 11.32
C PRO A 9 -35.04 18.30 11.70
N SER A 10 -35.65 17.41 10.93
CA SER A 10 -35.33 15.99 10.99
C SER A 10 -33.89 15.79 10.54
N SER A 11 -32.99 15.56 11.49
CA SER A 11 -31.64 15.10 11.23
C SER A 11 -31.70 13.64 10.83
N SER A 12 -31.87 13.36 9.54
CA SER A 12 -31.45 12.09 8.96
C SER A 12 -29.92 12.10 8.84
N PRO A 13 -29.19 11.06 9.29
CA PRO A 13 -27.77 10.97 9.04
C PRO A 13 -27.53 10.86 7.53
N PRO A 14 -26.51 11.53 6.97
CA PRO A 14 -26.21 11.39 5.55
C PRO A 14 -25.89 9.93 5.26
N ALA A 15 -26.54 9.38 4.23
CA ALA A 15 -26.21 8.08 3.69
C ALA A 15 -24.71 8.04 3.43
N THR A 16 -23.98 7.22 4.19
CA THR A 16 -22.57 6.99 3.92
C THR A 16 -22.55 6.18 2.63
N CYS A 17 -22.41 6.86 1.50
CA CYS A 17 -21.99 6.24 0.26
C CYS A 17 -20.80 5.36 0.65
N ALA A 18 -20.90 4.05 0.45
CA ALA A 18 -19.80 3.13 0.64
C ALA A 18 -18.77 3.43 -0.45
N GLY A 19 -18.09 4.57 -0.31
CA GLY A 19 -16.99 4.97 -1.13
C GLY A 19 -15.86 4.01 -0.82
N GLU A 20 -15.34 3.39 -1.88
CA GLU A 20 -14.13 2.58 -1.81
C GLU A 20 -13.10 3.34 -0.97
N GLN A 21 -12.77 2.81 0.20
CA GLN A 21 -11.83 3.47 1.10
C GLN A 21 -10.47 3.51 0.40
N ARG A 22 -10.04 4.70 0.00
CA ARG A 22 -8.76 4.91 -0.64
C ARG A 22 -7.65 4.45 0.30
N LYS A 23 -7.01 3.33 -0.03
CA LYS A 23 -5.87 2.82 0.73
C LYS A 23 -4.59 3.52 0.24
N VAL A 24 -3.91 4.19 1.16
CA VAL A 24 -2.65 4.89 0.89
C VAL A 24 -1.51 4.05 1.46
N PHE A 25 -0.47 3.88 0.65
CA PHE A 25 0.76 3.22 1.05
C PHE A 25 1.95 4.11 0.77
N THR A 26 2.96 4.04 1.63
CA THR A 26 4.22 4.77 1.48
C THR A 26 5.35 3.79 1.18
N VAL A 27 6.05 3.99 0.07
CA VAL A 27 7.22 3.19 -0.28
C VAL A 27 8.47 3.92 0.17
N TRP A 28 9.18 3.37 1.14
CA TRP A 28 10.48 3.85 1.56
C TRP A 28 11.58 3.09 0.82
N MET A 29 12.38 3.78 0.02
CA MET A 29 13.55 3.22 -0.67
C MET A 29 14.74 2.95 0.27
N LYS A 30 14.48 2.24 1.36
CA LYS A 30 15.47 1.73 2.29
C LYS A 30 15.10 0.29 2.65
N SER A 31 16.06 -0.62 2.51
CA SER A 31 15.92 -2.01 2.96
C SER A 31 16.01 -2.08 4.48
N LEU A 32 15.28 -3.02 5.07
CA LEU A 32 15.40 -3.37 6.50
C LEU A 32 16.53 -4.38 6.75
N VAL A 33 17.01 -5.05 5.70
CA VAL A 33 18.11 -6.02 5.79
C VAL A 33 19.43 -5.27 5.70
N LEU A 34 20.35 -5.55 6.64
CA LEU A 34 21.71 -4.99 6.63
C LEU A 34 22.41 -5.31 5.30
N ASN A 35 22.88 -4.27 4.60
CA ASN A 35 23.46 -4.34 3.26
C ASN A 35 22.52 -4.85 2.15
N GLY A 36 21.22 -4.88 2.40
CA GLY A 36 20.20 -5.24 1.42
C GLY A 36 19.91 -4.13 0.41
N HIS A 37 19.55 -4.53 -0.81
CA HIS A 37 19.02 -3.64 -1.83
C HIS A 37 17.51 -3.87 -1.90
N GLY A 38 16.74 -2.91 -1.39
CA GLY A 38 15.31 -3.12 -1.18
C GLY A 38 14.56 -1.86 -0.81
N CYS A 39 13.25 -1.99 -0.72
CA CYS A 39 12.33 -0.97 -0.23
C CYS A 39 11.34 -1.57 0.76
N THR A 40 10.77 -0.71 1.60
CA THR A 40 9.80 -1.09 2.62
C THR A 40 8.49 -0.38 2.34
N VAL A 41 7.37 -1.09 2.42
CA VAL A 41 6.04 -0.54 2.17
C VAL A 41 5.32 -0.37 3.50
N TYR A 42 4.87 0.85 3.76
CA TYR A 42 4.12 1.24 4.94
C TYR A 42 2.66 1.49 4.61
N ASP A 43 1.76 1.16 5.52
CA ASP A 43 0.37 1.62 5.46
C ASP A 43 0.23 3.08 5.92
N SER A 44 -0.99 3.61 5.84
CA SER A 44 -1.32 4.95 6.31
C SER A 44 -1.15 5.16 7.82
N GLY A 45 -1.05 4.07 8.60
CA GLY A 45 -0.77 4.10 10.03
C GLY A 45 0.73 4.07 10.37
N GLY A 46 1.60 3.95 9.37
CA GLY A 46 3.04 3.81 9.57
C GLY A 46 3.46 2.39 9.95
N GLY A 47 2.57 1.40 9.85
CA GLY A 47 2.90 -0.01 9.98
C GLY A 47 3.59 -0.53 8.72
N ILE A 48 4.63 -1.35 8.90
CA ILE A 48 5.23 -2.05 7.76
C ILE A 48 4.26 -3.14 7.34
N VAL A 49 3.95 -3.22 6.06
CA VAL A 49 3.06 -4.26 5.51
C VAL A 49 3.84 -5.25 4.67
N TYR A 50 4.82 -4.75 3.92
CA TYR A 50 5.67 -5.58 3.09
C TYR A 50 7.10 -5.06 3.09
N ARG A 51 8.04 -6.00 2.94
CA ARG A 51 9.44 -5.69 2.61
C ARG A 51 9.74 -6.24 1.23
N VAL A 52 10.39 -5.44 0.40
CA VAL A 52 10.89 -5.83 -0.90
C VAL A 52 12.39 -5.88 -0.79
N ASP A 53 12.98 -7.05 -0.93
CA ASP A 53 14.42 -7.21 -0.84
C ASP A 53 14.93 -8.04 -2.01
N ASN A 54 16.13 -7.68 -2.46
CA ASN A 54 16.90 -8.48 -3.40
C ASN A 54 17.90 -9.33 -2.62
N TYR A 55 17.48 -10.53 -2.21
CA TYR A 55 18.34 -11.48 -1.51
C TYR A 55 19.45 -12.08 -2.41
N GLY A 56 19.44 -11.82 -3.72
CA GLY A 56 20.22 -12.59 -4.69
C GLY A 56 21.38 -11.88 -5.39
N SER A 57 21.38 -10.55 -5.54
CA SER A 57 22.54 -9.72 -5.97
C SER A 57 22.07 -8.33 -6.39
N ARG A 58 22.96 -7.35 -6.34
CA ARG A 58 22.71 -5.94 -6.76
C ARG A 58 22.21 -5.80 -8.21
N CYS A 59 22.28 -6.86 -9.01
CA CYS A 59 21.92 -6.90 -10.43
C CYS A 59 21.06 -8.12 -10.81
N SER A 60 20.43 -8.81 -9.85
CA SER A 60 19.54 -9.91 -10.21
C SER A 60 18.31 -9.34 -10.91
N GLY A 61 17.90 -9.96 -12.02
CA GLY A 61 16.68 -9.60 -12.72
C GLY A 61 15.42 -9.95 -11.94
N SER A 62 15.47 -10.13 -10.62
CA SER A 62 14.36 -10.61 -9.79
C SER A 62 14.37 -9.96 -8.41
N VAL A 63 13.22 -9.50 -7.94
CA VAL A 63 13.03 -9.01 -6.56
C VAL A 63 11.91 -9.79 -5.88
N CYS A 64 12.07 -10.03 -4.58
CA CYS A 64 11.09 -10.74 -3.77
C CYS A 64 10.31 -9.74 -2.91
N LEU A 65 8.98 -9.74 -3.02
CA LEU A 65 8.08 -9.10 -2.07
C LEU A 65 7.77 -10.12 -0.97
N MET A 66 8.07 -9.75 0.27
CA MET A 66 7.83 -10.58 1.44
C MET A 66 6.90 -9.90 2.43
N ASP A 67 6.19 -10.71 3.20
CA ASP A 67 5.49 -10.26 4.40
C ASP A 67 6.49 -9.95 5.54
N LEU A 68 5.95 -9.61 6.71
CA LEU A 68 6.72 -9.32 7.92
C LEU A 68 7.43 -10.56 8.50
N ASP A 69 6.81 -11.73 8.37
CA ASP A 69 7.34 -13.01 8.83
C ASP A 69 8.48 -13.52 7.92
N GLY A 70 8.62 -12.93 6.74
CA GLY A 70 9.64 -13.25 5.75
C GLY A 70 9.20 -14.29 4.71
N SER A 71 7.90 -14.60 4.65
CA SER A 71 7.33 -15.42 3.59
C SER A 71 7.28 -14.64 2.28
N VAL A 72 7.66 -15.29 1.19
CA VAL A 72 7.60 -14.68 -0.15
C VAL A 72 6.16 -14.65 -0.63
N VAL A 73 5.63 -13.44 -0.83
CA VAL A 73 4.29 -13.19 -1.37
C VAL A 73 4.33 -13.12 -2.89
N LEU A 74 5.35 -12.47 -3.45
CA LEU A 74 5.48 -12.30 -4.90
C LEU A 74 6.94 -12.25 -5.33
N ASN A 75 7.25 -12.87 -6.47
CA ASN A 75 8.53 -12.71 -7.16
C ASN A 75 8.32 -11.89 -8.44
N VAL A 76 8.95 -10.72 -8.50
CA VAL A 76 8.90 -9.84 -9.67
C VAL A 76 10.17 -10.06 -10.48
N VAL A 77 10.04 -10.58 -11.68
CA VAL A 77 11.17 -10.84 -12.58
C VAL A 77 11.16 -9.84 -13.73
N LYS A 78 12.27 -9.12 -13.90
CA LYS A 78 12.54 -8.32 -15.08
C LYS A 78 12.74 -9.23 -16.27
N LYS A 79 11.77 -9.22 -17.18
CA LYS A 79 11.90 -9.87 -18.49
C LYS A 79 12.94 -9.11 -19.32
N VAL A 80 14.04 -9.77 -19.65
CA VAL A 80 15.01 -9.25 -20.63
C VAL A 80 14.56 -9.75 -22.00
N GLN A 81 14.11 -8.84 -22.87
CA GLN A 81 13.87 -9.16 -24.28
C GLN A 81 15.24 -9.30 -24.96
N LEU A 82 15.64 -10.53 -25.27
CA LEU A 82 16.84 -10.79 -26.07
C LEU A 82 16.52 -10.43 -27.53
N GLY A 83 17.12 -9.34 -28.03
CA GLY A 83 17.13 -9.02 -29.46
C GLY A 83 16.50 -7.68 -29.81
N ARG A 84 17.35 -6.66 -29.91
CA ARG A 84 17.34 -5.64 -30.98
C ARG A 84 18.78 -5.19 -31.18
N TYR A 85 19.50 -5.94 -32.02
CA TYR A 85 20.66 -5.43 -32.73
C TYR A 85 20.16 -4.78 -34.02
#